data_AF-A0AAJ7BTK5-F1
#
_entry.id   AF-A0AAJ7BTK5-F1
#
_cell.length_a   1.000
_cell.length_b   1.000
_cell.length_c   1.000
_cell.angle_alpha   90.00
_cell.angle_beta   90.00
_cell.angle_gamma   90.00
#
_symmetry.space_group_name_H-M   'P 1'
#
loop_
_entity.id
_entity.type
_entity.pdbx_description
1 polymer ?
#
loop_
_entity_poly.entity_id
_entity_poly.type
_entity_poly.pdbx_seq_one_letter_code
_entity_poly.pdbx_strand_id
1 'polypeptide(L)'
;MDLRLTLVIVLTVQTGIEAASVLTFVHDLIQNNVAGVPVIHERTQWEFDPDLGKQRRVQFEALNGKLGEDLIARLGMGVGFKGPWGTVVGRNGVR
;
A
#
# COMPACT_ATOMS: atom_id res chain seq x y z
N MET A 1 -15.64 -49.74 -2.69
CA MET A 1 -16.04 -48.34 -2.44
C MET A 1 -17.53 -48.25 -2.73
N ASP A 2 -18.33 -47.83 -1.75
CA ASP A 2 -19.79 -47.88 -1.85
C ASP A 2 -20.34 -46.82 -2.82
N LEU A 3 -21.14 -47.23 -3.81
CA LEU A 3 -21.58 -46.39 -4.93
C LEU A 3 -22.50 -45.25 -4.46
N ARG A 4 -23.24 -45.49 -3.38
CA ARG A 4 -24.12 -44.49 -2.77
C ARG A 4 -23.32 -43.40 -2.06
N LEU A 5 -22.25 -43.81 -1.38
CA LEU A 5 -21.40 -42.92 -0.60
C LEU A 5 -20.57 -42.01 -1.52
N THR A 6 -20.10 -42.56 -2.64
CA THR A 6 -19.43 -41.78 -3.69
C THR A 6 -20.36 -40.76 -4.36
N LEU A 7 -21.62 -41.11 -4.62
CA LEU A 7 -22.59 -40.17 -5.22
C LEU A 7 -22.94 -39.01 -4.29
N VAL A 8 -23.10 -39.27 -2.99
CA VAL A 8 -23.36 -38.21 -1.99
C VAL A 8 -22.18 -37.26 -1.87
N ILE A 9 -20.95 -37.76 -1.89
CA ILE A 9 -19.74 -36.93 -1.83
C ILE A 9 -19.62 -36.03 -3.07
N VAL A 10 -19.87 -36.56 -4.27
CA VAL A 10 -19.80 -35.75 -5.49
C VAL A 10 -20.85 -34.63 -5.48
N LEU A 11 -22.08 -34.92 -5.03
CA LEU A 11 -23.16 -33.93 -4.99
C LEU A 11 -22.87 -32.78 -3.98
N THR A 12 -22.29 -33.12 -2.82
CA THR A 12 -21.94 -32.10 -1.80
C THR A 12 -20.74 -31.25 -2.21
N VAL A 13 -19.76 -31.84 -2.90
CA VAL A 13 -18.62 -31.08 -3.44
C VAL A 13 -19.07 -30.14 -4.56
N GLN A 14 -19.96 -30.57 -5.46
CA GLN A 14 -20.47 -29.73 -6.55
C GLN A 14 -21.20 -28.47 -6.03
N THR A 15 -22.01 -28.62 -4.98
CA THR A 15 -22.81 -27.52 -4.40
C THR A 15 -21.99 -26.55 -3.56
N GLY A 16 -20.88 -26.99 -2.98
CA GLY A 16 -19.97 -26.12 -2.21
C GLY A 16 -19.12 -25.18 -3.08
N ILE A 17 -18.79 -25.58 -4.31
CA ILE A 17 -17.95 -24.80 -5.24
C ILE A 17 -18.71 -23.58 -5.79
N GLU A 18 -20.01 -23.74 -6.06
CA GLU A 18 -20.87 -22.69 -6.64
C GLU A 18 -21.04 -21.49 -5.70
N ALA A 19 -21.28 -21.72 -4.40
CA ALA A 19 -21.53 -20.64 -3.44
C ALA A 19 -20.29 -19.77 -3.17
N ALA A 20 -19.11 -20.38 -3.14
CA ALA A 20 -17.85 -19.65 -3.02
C ALA A 20 -17.60 -18.78 -4.27
N SER A 21 -17.96 -19.29 -5.46
CA SER A 21 -17.71 -18.59 -6.73
C SER A 21 -18.49 -17.28 -6.89
N VAL A 22 -19.76 -17.23 -6.45
CA VAL A 22 -20.60 -16.04 -6.60
C VAL A 22 -20.16 -14.92 -5.67
N LEU A 23 -19.81 -15.24 -4.42
CA LEU A 23 -19.38 -14.24 -3.46
C LEU A 23 -18.04 -13.64 -3.84
N THR A 24 -17.08 -14.47 -4.29
CA THR A 24 -15.79 -13.99 -4.82
C THR A 24 -15.99 -13.13 -6.07
N PHE A 25 -16.88 -13.54 -6.98
CA PHE A 25 -17.18 -12.74 -8.17
C PHE A 25 -17.76 -11.36 -7.83
N VAL A 26 -18.75 -11.30 -6.93
CA VAL A 26 -19.37 -10.02 -6.50
C VAL A 26 -18.34 -9.15 -5.77
N HIS A 27 -17.55 -9.74 -4.89
CA HIS A 27 -16.47 -9.06 -4.19
C HIS A 27 -15.48 -8.43 -5.18
N ASP A 28 -15.00 -9.22 -6.15
CA ASP A 28 -14.00 -8.77 -7.13
C ASP A 28 -14.58 -7.73 -8.09
N LEU A 29 -15.85 -7.85 -8.47
CA LEU A 29 -16.55 -6.85 -9.28
C LEU A 29 -16.63 -5.52 -8.54
N ILE A 30 -17.04 -5.52 -7.26
CA ILE A 30 -17.13 -4.31 -6.45
C ILE A 30 -15.74 -3.70 -6.25
N GLN A 31 -14.76 -4.53 -5.88
CA GLN A 31 -13.39 -4.09 -5.64
C GLN A 31 -12.78 -3.44 -6.89
N ASN A 32 -12.93 -4.06 -8.07
CA ASN A 32 -12.37 -3.55 -9.32
C ASN A 32 -13.03 -2.23 -9.77
N ASN A 33 -14.32 -2.03 -9.49
CA ASN A 33 -15.02 -0.79 -9.83
C ASN A 33 -14.71 0.35 -8.85
N VAL A 34 -14.56 0.06 -7.56
CA VAL A 34 -14.36 1.09 -6.52
C VAL A 34 -12.88 1.46 -6.36
N ALA A 35 -11.99 0.46 -6.35
CA ALA A 35 -10.57 0.65 -6.07
C ALA A 35 -9.67 0.51 -7.31
N GLY A 36 -10.25 0.14 -8.47
CA GLY A 36 -9.49 -0.25 -9.66
C GLY A 36 -8.94 -1.67 -9.54
N VAL A 37 -8.38 -2.19 -10.64
CA VAL A 37 -7.66 -3.47 -10.61
C VAL A 37 -6.51 -3.35 -9.59
N PRO A 38 -6.29 -4.33 -8.71
CA PRO A 38 -5.17 -4.32 -7.78
C PRO A 38 -3.84 -4.46 -8.55
N VAL A 39 -3.37 -3.36 -9.13
CA VAL A 39 -2.03 -3.23 -9.71
C VAL A 39 -1.09 -2.99 -8.54
N ILE A 40 -0.75 -4.08 -7.86
CA ILE A 40 0.21 -4.06 -6.77
C ILE A 40 1.60 -3.85 -7.38
N HIS A 41 2.05 -2.59 -7.34
CA HIS A 41 3.43 -2.11 -7.52
C HIS A 41 3.90 -1.95 -8.98
N GLU A 42 3.88 -0.70 -9.44
CA GLU A 42 4.70 -0.28 -10.56
C GLU A 42 6.17 -0.21 -10.11
N ARG A 43 7.08 -0.85 -10.84
CA ARG A 43 8.52 -0.73 -10.59
C ARG A 43 9.01 0.63 -11.10
N THR A 44 8.90 1.65 -10.28
CA THR A 44 9.46 2.97 -10.59
C THR A 44 10.97 2.97 -10.33
N GLN A 45 11.75 3.22 -11.38
CA GLN A 45 13.18 3.48 -11.25
C GLN A 45 13.39 4.97 -11.01
N TRP A 46 14.15 5.31 -9.98
CA TRP A 46 14.56 6.68 -9.69
C TRP A 46 16.03 6.84 -10.03
N GLU A 47 16.35 7.78 -10.91
CA GLU A 47 17.73 8.19 -11.16
C GLU A 47 18.19 9.06 -9.97
N PHE A 48 18.70 8.40 -8.93
CA PHE A 48 19.22 9.09 -7.76
C PHE A 48 20.65 9.55 -8.00
N ASP A 49 20.81 10.85 -8.28
CA ASP A 49 22.11 11.52 -8.28
C ASP A 49 22.36 12.15 -6.88
N PRO A 50 23.35 11.64 -6.12
CA PRO A 50 23.66 12.15 -4.79
C PRO A 50 24.14 13.61 -4.77
N ASP A 51 24.77 14.08 -5.84
CA ASP A 51 25.27 15.45 -5.92
C ASP A 51 24.15 16.43 -6.26
N LEU A 52 23.20 16.00 -7.09
CA LEU A 52 21.96 16.75 -7.33
C LEU A 52 21.12 16.86 -6.06
N GLY A 53 21.09 15.82 -5.22
CA GLY A 53 20.42 15.84 -3.92
C GLY A 53 21.00 16.91 -2.98
N LYS A 54 22.34 17.05 -2.93
CA LYS A 54 23.01 18.09 -2.14
C LYS A 54 22.68 19.50 -2.64
N GLN A 55 22.69 19.71 -3.96
CA GLN A 55 22.35 21.00 -4.55
C GLN A 55 20.89 21.39 -4.29
N ARG A 56 19.96 20.44 -4.44
CA ARG A 56 18.52 20.65 -4.19
C ARG A 56 18.23 20.94 -2.72
N ARG A 57 18.97 20.33 -1.78
CA ARG A 57 18.85 20.67 -0.35
C ARG A 57 19.15 22.14 -0.10
N VAL A 58 20.28 22.63 -0.60
CA VAL A 58 20.70 24.03 -0.42
C VAL A 58 19.68 25.00 -1.04
N GLN A 59 19.16 24.66 -2.22
CA GLN A 59 18.10 25.46 -2.87
C GLN A 59 16.80 25.47 -2.05
N PHE A 60 16.41 24.33 -1.50
CA PHE A 60 15.19 24.22 -0.69
C PHE A 60 15.30 24.98 0.63
N GLU A 61 16.45 24.89 1.30
CA GLU A 61 16.76 25.67 2.51
C GLU A 61 16.78 27.17 2.22
N ALA A 62 17.36 27.59 1.09
CA ALA A 62 17.37 29.00 0.68
C ALA A 62 15.95 29.55 0.43
N LEU A 63 15.05 28.73 -0.12
CA LEU A 63 13.67 29.13 -0.40
C LEU A 63 12.76 29.11 0.83
N ASN A 64 12.98 28.18 1.77
CA ASN A 64 12.08 27.93 2.91
C ASN A 64 12.67 28.37 4.26
N GLY A 65 13.91 28.86 4.28
CA GLY A 65 14.63 29.28 5.47
C GLY A 65 14.75 28.17 6.52
N LYS A 66 14.73 28.57 7.79
CA LYS A 66 14.90 27.68 8.96
C LYS A 66 13.87 26.53 9.01
N LEU A 67 12.67 26.73 8.47
CA LEU A 67 11.64 25.68 8.42
C LEU A 67 11.93 24.64 7.34
N GLY A 68 12.60 25.03 6.25
CA GLY A 68 13.05 24.09 5.22
C GLY A 68 14.11 23.12 5.72
N GLU A 69 15.06 23.64 6.50
CA GLU A 69 16.10 22.83 7.15
C GLU A 69 15.49 21.81 8.13
N ASP A 70 14.57 22.25 9.01
CA ASP A 70 13.86 21.34 9.94
C ASP A 70 13.04 20.28 9.19
N LEU A 71 12.40 20.66 8.07
CA LEU A 71 11.64 19.72 7.25
C LEU A 71 12.53 18.63 6.63
N ILE A 72 13.68 19.02 6.06
CA ILE A 72 14.64 18.07 5.47
C ILE A 72 15.22 17.16 6.54
N ALA A 73 15.55 17.70 7.72
CA ALA A 73 16.03 16.91 8.85
C ALA A 73 14.97 15.89 9.30
N ARG A 74 13.70 16.29 9.39
CA ARG A 74 12.57 15.39 9.72
C ARG A 74 12.32 14.31 8.66
N LEU A 75 12.41 14.68 7.36
CA LEU A 75 12.37 13.75 6.23
C LEU A 75 13.50 12.70 6.34
N GLY A 76 14.73 13.16 6.56
CA GLY A 76 15.90 12.29 6.64
C GLY A 76 15.96 11.40 7.88
N MET A 77 15.39 11.84 9.01
CA MET A 77 15.34 11.06 10.26
C MET A 77 14.18 10.05 10.31
N GLY A 78 13.25 10.06 9.35
CA GLY A 78 12.05 9.23 9.38
C GLY A 78 11.07 9.60 10.51
N VAL A 79 11.23 10.78 11.11
CA VAL A 79 10.36 11.30 12.18
C VAL A 79 9.61 12.49 11.59
N GLY A 80 8.39 12.31 11.04
CA GLY A 80 7.60 13.54 10.83
C GLY A 80 6.43 13.76 9.88
N PHE A 81 5.84 12.83 9.09
CA PHE A 81 4.82 13.28 8.08
C PHE A 81 3.35 12.94 8.33
N LYS A 82 2.52 13.94 8.73
CA LYS A 82 1.04 13.92 8.73
C LYS A 82 0.45 14.95 7.78
N GLY A 83 0.12 14.50 6.56
CA GLY A 83 -0.63 15.20 5.52
C GLY A 83 -1.50 14.20 4.72
N PRO A 84 -2.18 14.60 3.63
CA PRO A 84 -3.08 13.73 2.86
C PRO A 84 -2.44 12.43 2.31
N TRP A 85 -1.11 12.37 2.28
CA TRP A 85 -0.30 11.25 1.79
C TRP A 85 0.39 10.43 2.89
N GLY A 86 -0.05 10.51 4.15
CA GLY A 86 0.46 9.68 5.25
C GLY A 86 0.58 10.45 6.57
N THR A 87 0.59 9.75 7.72
CA THR A 87 0.50 10.30 9.09
C THR A 87 1.71 10.01 9.99
N VAL A 88 2.33 11.01 10.65
CA VAL A 88 3.43 10.75 11.58
C VAL A 88 2.87 10.11 12.82
N VAL A 89 3.55 9.05 13.23
CA VAL A 89 3.45 8.53 14.59
C VAL A 89 4.48 9.28 15.43
N GLY A 90 4.01 9.94 16.49
CA GLY A 90 4.87 10.68 17.40
C GLY A 90 5.96 9.78 17.99
N ARG A 91 7.18 10.33 18.11
CA ARG A 91 8.22 9.78 18.97
C ARG A 91 7.68 9.76 20.39
N ASN A 92 7.28 8.58 20.86
CA ASN A 92 6.93 8.37 22.26
C ASN A 92 8.20 8.58 23.09
N GLY A 93 8.18 9.64 23.91
CA GLY A 93 9.07 9.83 25.07
C GLY A 93 10.56 9.97 24.79
N VAL A 94 11.04 11.20 24.66
CA VAL A 94 12.36 11.56 25.22
C VAL A 94 12.15 12.88 25.97
N ARG A 95 12.09 12.76 27.30
CA ARG A 95 12.38 13.85 28.24
C ARG A 95 13.88 14.02 28.34
#